data_AF-A0A0F8YYD9-F1
#
_entry.id   AF-A0A0F8YYD9-F1
#
_cell.length_a   1.000
_cell.length_b   1.000
_cell.length_c   1.000
_cell.angle_alpha   90.00
_cell.angle_beta   90.00
_cell.angle_gamma   90.00
#
_symmetry.space_group_name_H-M   'P 1'
#
loop_
_entity.id
_entity.type
_entity.pdbx_description
1 polymer ?
#
loop_
_entity_poly.entity_id
_entity_poly.type
_entity_poly.pdbx_seq_one_letter_code
_entity_poly.pdbx_strand_id
1 'polypeptide(L)'
;MADEQEHAEGTTWEAVDQWLRGGAADDRPPPALEFLPADYLRANPRTPRPTAIVGILRVGDLAIISGSFDTFKSTFALELVHSLTSGDPFLGRFRVNQRLRMGLLQSEIDPGSYDERLETVGAGSDLVVF
;
A
#
# COMPACT_ATOMS: atom_id res chain seq x y z
N MET A 1 -39.12 -19.51 12.03
CA MET A 1 -39.72 -18.57 11.07
C MET A 1 -38.63 -17.56 10.78
N ALA A 2 -37.88 -17.84 9.71
CA ALA A 2 -36.85 -16.99 9.18
C ALA A 2 -37.50 -15.73 8.54
N ASP A 3 -36.79 -14.61 8.58
CA ASP A 3 -36.44 -13.82 7.39
C ASP A 3 -35.79 -12.51 7.85
N GLU A 4 -34.46 -12.55 7.95
CA GLU A 4 -33.61 -11.38 7.70
C GLU A 4 -33.38 -11.34 6.19
N GLN A 5 -33.85 -10.29 5.52
CA GLN A 5 -33.48 -9.92 4.15
C GLN A 5 -32.61 -8.65 4.27
N GLU A 6 -31.28 -8.76 4.20
CA GLU A 6 -30.47 -8.61 2.99
C GLU A 6 -30.89 -7.44 2.08
N HIS A 7 -30.08 -6.38 2.07
CA HIS A 7 -29.18 -6.10 0.95
C HIS A 7 -28.36 -4.84 1.22
N ALA A 8 -27.15 -5.03 1.75
CA ALA A 8 -26.08 -4.07 1.55
C ALA A 8 -25.53 -4.31 0.14
N GLU A 9 -25.67 -3.32 -0.73
CA GLU A 9 -25.17 -3.34 -2.11
C GLU A 9 -23.65 -3.43 -2.11
N GLY A 10 -23.13 -4.66 -2.13
CA GLY A 10 -21.73 -4.95 -2.36
C GLY A 10 -21.42 -4.76 -3.85
N THR A 11 -20.42 -3.93 -4.14
CA THR A 11 -19.83 -3.80 -5.48
C THR A 11 -19.45 -5.18 -5.99
N THR A 12 -20.17 -5.68 -6.99
CA THR A 12 -19.98 -7.02 -7.54
C THR A 12 -18.63 -7.14 -8.23
N TRP A 13 -18.04 -8.34 -8.21
CA TRP A 13 -16.81 -8.66 -8.95
C TRP A 13 -16.88 -8.30 -10.43
N GLU A 14 -18.08 -8.27 -11.00
CA GLU A 14 -18.34 -7.79 -12.36
C GLU A 14 -18.00 -6.31 -12.55
N ALA A 15 -18.20 -5.45 -11.55
CA ALA A 15 -17.83 -4.03 -11.61
C ALA A 15 -16.31 -3.83 -11.54
N VAL A 16 -15.61 -4.66 -10.77
CA VAL A 16 -14.13 -4.69 -10.72
C VAL A 16 -13.57 -5.20 -12.05
N ASP A 17 -14.14 -6.28 -12.59
CA ASP A 17 -13.76 -6.82 -13.89
C ASP A 17 -14.05 -5.83 -15.03
N GLN A 18 -15.16 -5.08 -14.95
CA GLN A 18 -15.49 -4.03 -15.89
C GLN A 18 -14.53 -2.84 -15.79
N TRP A 19 -14.02 -2.52 -14.60
CA TRP A 19 -12.99 -1.50 -14.41
C TRP A 19 -11.62 -1.95 -14.94
N LEU A 20 -11.23 -3.20 -14.68
CA LEU A 20 -9.99 -3.80 -15.19
C LEU A 20 -10.01 -3.98 -16.71
N ARG A 21 -11.17 -4.30 -17.29
CA ARG A 21 -11.36 -4.43 -18.75
C ARG A 21 -11.63 -3.09 -19.43
N GLY A 22 -12.11 -2.09 -18.69
CA GLY A 22 -12.54 -0.78 -19.18
C GLY A 22 -11.47 0.32 -19.09
N GLY A 23 -10.40 0.10 -18.32
CA GLY A 23 -9.18 0.87 -18.46
C GLY A 23 -8.55 0.54 -19.80
N ALA A 24 -8.73 1.42 -20.80
CA ALA A 24 -7.98 1.32 -22.05
C ALA A 24 -6.51 1.03 -21.70
N ALA A 25 -5.91 0.04 -22.36
CA ALA A 25 -4.46 -0.09 -22.35
C ALA A 25 -3.93 1.31 -22.63
N ASP A 26 -3.16 1.86 -21.68
CA ASP A 26 -2.60 3.18 -21.87
C ASP A 26 -1.57 3.07 -22.99
N ASP A 27 -2.03 3.20 -24.23
CA ASP A 27 -1.23 3.16 -25.47
C ASP A 27 -0.29 4.38 -25.55
N ARG A 28 -0.33 5.28 -24.55
CA ARG A 28 0.69 6.30 -24.42
C ARG A 28 2.02 5.58 -24.19
N PRO A 29 3.05 5.88 -24.98
CA PRO A 29 4.37 5.34 -24.72
C PRO A 29 4.75 5.65 -23.27
N PRO A 30 5.40 4.70 -22.56
CA PRO A 30 5.83 4.95 -21.19
C PRO A 30 6.55 6.30 -21.15
N PRO A 31 6.25 7.16 -20.16
CA PRO A 31 6.80 8.51 -20.14
C PRO A 31 8.31 8.41 -20.32
N ALA A 32 8.84 9.13 -21.32
CA ALA A 32 10.25 9.07 -21.65
C ALA A 32 11.04 9.27 -20.36
N LEU A 33 11.91 8.32 -20.03
CA LEU A 33 12.89 8.53 -18.97
C LEU A 33 13.70 9.74 -19.42
N GLU A 34 13.46 10.91 -18.83
CA GLU A 34 14.21 12.12 -19.13
C GLU A 34 15.67 11.87 -18.71
N PHE A 35 16.51 11.52 -19.68
CA PHE A 35 17.94 11.39 -19.46
C PHE A 35 18.53 12.80 -19.35
N LEU A 36 18.67 13.27 -18.11
CA LEU A 36 19.34 14.52 -17.82
C LEU A 36 20.87 14.32 -17.88
N PRO A 37 21.63 15.19 -18.58
CA PRO A 37 23.09 15.14 -18.59
C PRO A 37 23.68 15.24 -17.19
N ALA A 38 24.82 14.57 -16.95
CA ALA A 38 25.48 14.56 -15.64
C ALA A 38 25.87 15.97 -15.15
N ASP A 39 26.31 16.85 -16.05
CA ASP A 39 26.66 18.23 -15.71
C ASP A 39 25.44 19.04 -15.26
N TYR A 40 24.28 18.80 -15.88
CA TYR A 40 23.02 19.41 -15.47
C TYR A 40 22.60 18.96 -14.07
N LEU A 41 22.71 17.66 -13.77
CA LEU A 41 22.40 17.11 -12.43
C LEU A 41 23.37 17.63 -11.36
N ARG A 42 24.64 17.86 -11.71
CA ARG A 42 25.63 18.44 -10.81
C ARG A 42 25.35 19.91 -10.51
N ALA A 43 24.95 20.68 -11.53
CA ALA A 43 24.56 22.08 -11.38
C ALA A 43 23.20 22.27 -10.69
N ASN A 44 22.29 21.29 -10.83
CA ASN A 44 20.94 21.32 -10.29
C ASN A 44 20.68 20.06 -9.46
N PRO A 45 21.32 19.91 -8.29
CA PRO A 45 21.13 18.73 -7.45
C PRO A 45 19.67 18.66 -7.00
N ARG A 46 19.03 17.51 -7.25
CA ARG A 46 17.65 17.28 -6.78
C ARG A 46 17.65 17.09 -5.27
N THR A 47 16.73 17.75 -4.59
CA THR A 47 16.47 17.49 -3.17
C THR A 47 16.00 16.04 -3.00
N PRO A 48 16.64 15.24 -2.14
CA PRO A 48 16.21 13.86 -1.91
C PRO A 48 14.80 13.85 -1.32
N ARG A 49 13.98 12.89 -1.77
CA ARG A 49 12.65 12.68 -1.20
C ARG A 49 12.76 12.33 0.29
N PRO A 50 11.80 12.76 1.13
CA PRO A 50 11.77 12.39 2.54
C PRO A 50 11.85 10.88 2.72
N THR A 51 12.64 10.45 3.69
CA THR A 51 12.76 9.02 4.02
C THR A 51 11.61 8.64 4.95
N ALA A 52 10.79 7.65 4.56
CA ALA A 52 9.75 7.10 5.42
C ALA A 52 10.37 6.11 6.42
N ILE A 53 11.14 5.15 5.92
CA ILE A 53 11.85 4.12 6.71
C ILE A 53 13.32 4.14 6.33
N VAL A 54 14.19 4.32 7.31
CA VAL A 54 15.64 4.47 7.08
C VAL A 54 16.21 3.23 6.40
N GLY A 55 16.80 3.44 5.22
CA GLY A 55 17.45 2.39 4.43
C GLY A 55 16.50 1.48 3.66
N ILE A 56 15.18 1.70 3.74
CA ILE A 56 14.17 0.83 3.12
C ILE A 56 13.30 1.61 2.14
N LEU A 57 12.67 2.71 2.59
CA LEU A 57 11.58 3.34 1.85
C LEU A 57 11.63 4.86 1.96
N ARG A 58 11.53 5.55 0.82
CA ARG A 58 11.25 6.99 0.75
C ARG A 58 9.80 7.25 0.41
N VAL A 59 9.29 8.41 0.81
CA VAL A 59 7.94 8.85 0.47
C VAL A 59 7.80 8.96 -1.05
N GLY A 60 6.77 8.32 -1.60
CA GLY A 60 6.48 8.26 -3.04
C GLY A 60 7.27 7.18 -3.79
N ASP A 61 8.04 6.34 -3.12
CA ASP A 61 8.57 5.11 -3.74
C ASP A 61 7.44 4.10 -3.98
N LEU A 62 7.54 3.34 -5.06
CA LEU A 62 6.77 2.12 -5.26
C LEU A 62 7.58 0.95 -4.71
N ALA A 63 7.05 0.25 -3.72
CA ALA A 63 7.66 -0.95 -3.15
C ALA A 63 6.83 -2.19 -3.51
N ILE A 64 7.50 -3.28 -3.86
CA ILE A 64 6.88 -4.56 -4.20
C ILE A 64 7.39 -5.61 -3.22
N ILE A 65 6.47 -6.26 -2.50
CA ILE A 65 6.76 -7.41 -1.64
C ILE A 65 6.39 -8.66 -2.42
N SER A 66 7.36 -9.53 -2.67
CA SER A 66 7.16 -10.77 -3.42
C SER A 66 7.67 -11.98 -2.65
N GLY A 67 7.08 -13.14 -2.92
CA GLY A 67 7.35 -14.39 -2.22
C GLY A 67 6.28 -15.43 -2.56
N SER A 68 6.57 -16.71 -2.31
CA SER A 68 5.66 -17.82 -2.58
C SER A 68 4.34 -17.71 -1.81
N PHE A 69 3.37 -18.56 -2.13
CA PHE A 69 2.14 -18.66 -1.33
C PHE A 69 2.47 -18.96 0.14
N ASP A 70 1.71 -18.38 1.06
CA ASP A 70 1.86 -18.54 2.52
C ASP A 70 3.20 -18.04 3.13
N THR A 71 3.95 -17.20 2.43
CA THR A 71 5.22 -16.63 2.95
C THR A 71 5.06 -15.29 3.66
N PHE A 72 4.05 -15.13 4.52
CA PHE A 72 3.89 -13.97 5.43
C PHE A 72 3.77 -12.58 4.76
N LYS A 73 3.50 -12.49 3.45
CA LYS A 73 3.42 -11.20 2.73
C LYS A 73 2.39 -10.25 3.30
N SER A 74 1.19 -10.75 3.59
CA SER A 74 0.09 -9.94 4.13
C SER A 74 0.41 -9.44 5.54
N THR A 75 0.99 -10.31 6.39
CA THR A 75 1.46 -9.91 7.72
C THR A 75 2.56 -8.86 7.65
N PHE A 76 3.52 -9.02 6.73
CA PHE A 76 4.58 -8.05 6.51
C PHE A 76 4.03 -6.70 6.03
N ALA A 77 3.04 -6.71 5.14
CA ALA A 77 2.37 -5.49 4.68
C ALA A 77 1.61 -4.80 5.82
N LEU A 78 0.94 -5.56 6.69
CA LEU A 78 0.26 -5.02 7.87
C LEU A 78 1.24 -4.40 8.88
N GLU A 79 2.37 -5.06 9.16
CA GLU A 79 3.45 -4.50 9.99
C GLU A 79 4.02 -3.20 9.42
N LEU A 80 4.14 -3.14 8.08
CA LEU A 80 4.57 -1.93 7.40
C LEU A 80 3.56 -0.79 7.60
N VAL A 81 2.28 -1.08 7.42
CA VAL A 81 1.17 -0.13 7.66
C VAL A 81 1.16 0.35 9.11
N HIS A 82 1.29 -0.56 10.08
CA HIS A 82 1.37 -0.20 11.48
C HIS A 82 2.53 0.75 11.76
N SER A 83 3.75 0.35 11.38
CA SER A 83 4.95 1.14 11.65
C SER A 83 4.87 2.53 11.02
N LEU A 84 4.29 2.64 9.82
CA LEU A 84 4.10 3.92 9.14
C LEU A 84 2.97 4.76 9.75
N THR A 85 1.96 4.17 10.39
CA THR A 85 0.87 4.92 11.04
C THR A 85 1.20 5.30 12.48
N SER A 86 1.81 4.41 13.25
CA SER A 86 2.20 4.63 14.65
C SER A 86 3.51 5.40 14.79
N GLY A 87 4.45 5.21 13.85
CA GLY A 87 5.82 5.72 13.93
C GLY A 87 6.77 4.78 14.68
N ASP A 88 6.31 3.61 15.10
CA ASP A 88 7.15 2.61 15.74
C ASP A 88 8.20 2.04 14.78
N PRO A 89 9.33 1.52 15.27
CA PRO A 89 10.36 0.93 14.41
C PRO A 89 9.81 -0.26 13.62
N PHE A 90 9.95 -0.20 12.29
CA PHE A 90 9.54 -1.29 11.41
C PHE A 90 10.36 -2.56 11.70
N LEU A 91 9.66 -3.68 11.92
CA LEU A 91 10.24 -4.97 12.35
C LEU A 91 11.11 -4.85 13.62
N GLY A 92 10.80 -3.88 14.50
CA GLY A 92 11.55 -3.62 15.73
C GLY A 92 12.99 -3.12 15.52
N ARG A 93 13.40 -2.85 14.27
CA ARG A 93 14.80 -2.55 13.92
C ARG A 93 14.95 -1.29 13.08
N PHE A 94 14.08 -1.08 12.11
CA PHE A 94 14.25 -0.02 11.13
C PHE A 94 13.51 1.23 11.58
N ARG A 95 14.25 2.31 11.81
CA ARG A 95 13.67 3.57 12.26
C ARG A 95 12.71 4.14 11.22
N VAL A 96 11.49 4.43 11.64
CA VAL A 96 10.52 5.21 10.88
C VAL A 96 10.77 6.69 11.18
N ASN A 97 11.01 7.48 10.14
CA ASN A 97 11.27 8.92 10.28
C ASN A 97 10.01 9.75 10.05
N GLN A 98 8.96 9.16 9.46
CA GLN A 98 7.75 9.88 9.09
C GLN A 98 6.52 9.02 9.28
N ARG A 99 5.58 9.52 10.07
CA ARG A 99 4.24 8.96 10.20
C ARG A 99 3.38 9.37 9.01
N LEU A 100 2.61 8.44 8.48
CA LEU A 100 1.78 8.60 7.29
C LEU A 100 0.37 8.10 7.57
N ARG A 101 -0.60 8.74 6.92
CA ARG A 101 -1.95 8.18 6.80
C ARG A 101 -1.95 7.14 5.70
N MET A 102 -2.53 5.99 5.97
CA MET A 102 -2.45 4.83 5.10
C MET A 102 -3.85 4.43 4.63
N GLY A 103 -3.96 4.11 3.35
CA GLY A 103 -5.08 3.37 2.79
C GLY A 103 -4.65 1.95 2.50
N LEU A 104 -5.46 0.98 2.88
CA LEU A 104 -5.18 -0.43 2.67
C LEU A 104 -6.31 -1.07 1.88
N LEU A 105 -5.99 -1.55 0.68
CA LEU A 105 -6.89 -2.25 -0.22
C LEU A 105 -6.58 -3.74 -0.12
N GLN A 106 -7.56 -4.54 0.30
CA GLN A 106 -7.40 -5.98 0.45
C GLN A 106 -8.43 -6.71 -0.40
N SER A 107 -7.99 -7.58 -1.32
CA SER A 107 -8.89 -8.31 -2.25
C SER A 107 -8.86 -9.85 -2.13
N GLU A 108 -8.04 -10.43 -1.25
CA GLU A 108 -7.76 -11.87 -1.20
C GLU A 108 -8.17 -12.58 0.12
N ILE A 109 -8.37 -11.85 1.22
CA ILE A 109 -8.62 -12.42 2.55
C ILE A 109 -10.10 -12.22 2.88
N ASP A 110 -10.74 -13.25 3.41
CA ASP A 110 -12.12 -13.16 3.91
C ASP A 110 -12.22 -12.06 4.99
N PRO A 111 -13.22 -11.15 4.93
CA PRO A 111 -13.32 -10.01 5.82
C PRO A 111 -13.22 -10.36 7.31
N GLY A 112 -13.85 -11.45 7.75
CA GLY A 112 -13.86 -11.84 9.17
C GLY A 112 -12.48 -12.27 9.69
N SER A 113 -11.63 -12.84 8.83
CA SER A 113 -10.25 -13.21 9.18
C SER A 113 -9.28 -12.03 9.13
N TYR A 114 -9.70 -10.93 8.52
CA TYR A 114 -8.88 -9.75 8.33
C TYR A 114 -9.02 -8.75 9.48
N ASP A 115 -10.23 -8.59 10.00
CA ASP A 115 -10.51 -7.72 11.14
C ASP A 115 -9.72 -8.15 12.39
N GLU A 116 -9.65 -9.45 12.68
CA GLU A 116 -8.83 -9.99 13.78
C GLU A 116 -7.33 -9.63 13.62
N ARG A 117 -6.83 -9.58 12.38
CA ARG A 117 -5.44 -9.21 12.10
C ARG A 117 -5.21 -7.71 12.24
N LEU A 118 -6.17 -6.89 11.87
CA LEU A 118 -6.11 -5.44 12.06
C LEU A 118 -6.13 -5.06 13.55
N GLU A 119 -6.95 -5.75 14.35
CA GLU A 119 -6.96 -5.58 15.81
C GLU A 119 -5.62 -5.99 16.43
N THR A 120 -5.07 -7.13 16.01
CA THR A 120 -3.76 -7.62 16.48
C THR A 120 -2.63 -6.63 16.19
N VAL A 121 -2.71 -5.97 15.03
CA VAL A 121 -1.72 -5.00 14.57
C VAL A 121 -2.00 -3.59 15.10
N GLY A 122 -3.09 -3.37 15.85
CA GLY A 122 -3.34 -2.12 16.57
C GLY A 122 -3.46 -0.90 15.66
N ALA A 123 -4.15 -1.05 14.53
CA ALA A 123 -4.32 0.06 13.58
C ALA A 123 -5.06 1.24 14.24
N GLY A 124 -4.35 2.37 14.35
CA GLY A 124 -4.91 3.62 14.88
C GLY A 124 -5.81 4.36 13.88
N SER A 125 -6.33 5.52 14.29
CA SER A 125 -7.25 6.37 13.50
C SER A 125 -6.70 6.90 12.17
N ASP A 126 -5.43 6.65 11.86
CA ASP A 126 -4.76 7.07 10.62
C ASP A 126 -4.74 5.97 9.53
N LEU A 127 -5.40 4.83 9.77
CA LEU A 127 -5.63 3.77 8.78
C LEU A 127 -7.07 3.82 8.25
N VAL A 128 -7.23 3.78 6.92
CA VAL A 128 -8.51 3.53 6.25
C VAL A 128 -8.41 2.22 5.47
N VAL A 129 -9.37 1.32 5.67
CA VAL A 129 -9.41 -0.01 5.04
C VAL A 129 -10.57 -0.04 4.04
N PHE A 130 -10.33 -0.65 2.87
CA PHE A 130 -11.26 -0.77 1.77
C PHE A 130 -11.24 -2.18 1.18
#